data_AF-A0A914YL57-F1
#
_entry.id   AF-A0A914YL57-F1
#
_cell.length_a   1.000
_cell.length_b   1.000
_cell.length_c   1.000
_cell.angle_alpha   90.00
_cell.angle_beta   90.00
_cell.angle_gamma   90.00
#
_symmetry.space_group_name_H-M   'P 1'
#
loop_
_entity.id
_entity.type
_entity.pdbx_description
1 polymer ?
#
loop_
_entity_poly.entity_id
_entity_poly.type
_entity_poly.pdbx_seq_one_letter_code
_entity_poly.pdbx_strand_id
1 'polypeptide(L)'
;MLNVIVHTPKPFLYKFIDASLEDENAEFIAERLKEVIKELGADKFVGLCTDHAAVMKKVWKLLKVDFPWIQTEGCKSHAGNLLLIDIYTDPKYIGLVKQCSLIVNFFRTKRAHIAFMESCGLSKTKPKN
;
A
#
# COMPACT_ATOMS: atom_id res chain seq x y z
N MET A 1 -5.08 -9.22 4.53
CA MET A 1 -5.00 -9.79 3.15
C MET A 1 -3.67 -9.38 2.53
N LEU A 2 -2.89 -10.35 2.04
CA LEU A 2 -1.59 -10.14 1.41
C LEU A 2 -1.68 -10.40 -0.10
N ASN A 3 -1.39 -9.37 -0.90
CA ASN A 3 -1.41 -9.44 -2.35
C ASN A 3 0.01 -9.59 -2.88
N VAL A 4 0.28 -10.67 -3.61
CA VAL A 4 1.61 -10.94 -4.16
C VAL A 4 1.61 -10.70 -5.67
N ILE A 5 2.34 -9.67 -6.09
CA ILE A 5 2.56 -9.30 -7.49
C ILE A 5 3.99 -9.65 -7.85
N VAL A 6 4.18 -10.41 -8.93
CA VAL A 6 5.50 -10.76 -9.43
C VAL A 6 5.89 -9.77 -10.52
N HIS A 7 7.01 -9.08 -10.29
CA HIS A 7 7.57 -8.12 -11.23
C HIS A 7 8.49 -8.83 -12.23
N THR A 8 7.98 -9.02 -13.44
CA THR A 8 8.78 -9.32 -14.64
C THR A 8 8.64 -8.12 -15.61
N PRO A 9 9.22 -8.13 -16.83
CA PRO A 9 8.93 -7.09 -17.82
C PRO A 9 7.43 -6.84 -18.05
N LYS A 10 6.59 -7.85 -17.80
CA LYS A 10 5.14 -7.71 -17.67
C LYS A 10 4.70 -8.16 -16.27
N PRO A 11 4.43 -7.24 -15.34
CA PRO A 11 3.97 -7.58 -14.00
C PRO A 11 2.64 -8.33 -14.05
N PHE A 12 2.46 -9.29 -13.16
CA PHE A 12 1.20 -10.00 -13.00
C PHE A 12 0.94 -10.30 -11.53
N LEU A 13 -0.34 -10.35 -11.18
CA LEU A 13 -0.75 -10.80 -9.87
C LEU A 13 -0.58 -12.33 -9.79
N TYR A 14 0.18 -12.79 -8.82
CA TYR A 14 0.46 -14.21 -8.62
C TYR A 14 -0.51 -14.86 -7.62
N LYS A 15 -0.69 -14.24 -6.44
CA LYS A 15 -1.47 -14.85 -5.36
C LYS A 15 -2.19 -13.79 -4.52
N PHE A 16 -3.41 -14.11 -4.12
CA PHE A 16 -4.12 -13.45 -3.03
C PHE A 16 -4.07 -14.38 -1.83
N ILE A 17 -3.48 -13.92 -0.74
CA ILE A 17 -3.39 -14.67 0.50
C ILE A 17 -4.35 -14.01 1.47
N ASP A 18 -5.44 -14.72 1.78
CA ASP A 18 -6.35 -14.29 2.81
C ASP A 18 -5.68 -14.44 4.17
N ALA A 19 -5.71 -13.36 4.94
CA ALA A 19 -5.14 -13.27 6.29
C ALA A 19 -6.16 -12.65 7.25
N SER A 20 -7.45 -12.65 6.88
CA SER A 20 -8.53 -12.02 7.63
C SER A 20 -8.78 -12.64 9.00
N LEU A 21 -8.41 -13.90 9.19
CA LEU A 21 -8.59 -14.66 10.44
C LEU A 21 -7.29 -14.84 11.25
N GLU A 22 -6.19 -14.30 10.75
CA GLU A 22 -4.85 -14.50 11.33
C GLU A 22 -4.37 -13.17 11.90
N ASP A 23 -3.64 -13.23 13.02
CA ASP A 23 -2.87 -12.08 13.46
C ASP A 23 -1.78 -11.86 12.40
N GLU A 24 -1.87 -10.77 11.64
CA GLU A 24 -0.89 -10.33 10.62
C GLU A 24 0.45 -9.90 11.26
N ASN A 25 1.01 -10.77 12.10
CA ASN A 25 2.30 -10.63 12.71
C ASN A 25 3.40 -10.93 11.68
N ALA A 26 4.63 -10.54 12.02
CA ALA A 26 5.75 -10.64 11.09
C ALA A 26 6.09 -12.10 10.74
N GLU A 27 5.90 -13.02 11.68
CA GLU A 27 6.15 -14.45 11.52
C GLU A 27 5.22 -15.04 10.45
N PHE A 28 3.91 -14.80 10.57
CA PHE A 28 2.92 -15.25 9.60
C PHE A 28 3.23 -14.72 8.20
N ILE A 29 3.45 -13.41 8.08
CA ILE A 29 3.73 -12.78 6.78
C ILE A 29 5.02 -13.35 6.18
N ALA A 30 6.08 -13.53 6.99
CA ALA A 30 7.33 -14.09 6.54
C ALA A 30 7.16 -15.51 6.00
N GLU A 31 6.46 -16.40 6.72
CA GLU A 31 6.22 -17.76 6.26
C GLU A 31 5.44 -17.79 4.94
N ARG A 32 4.40 -16.98 4.79
CA ARG A 32 3.65 -16.88 3.52
C ARG A 32 4.51 -16.38 2.36
N LEU A 33 5.40 -15.43 2.60
CA LEU A 33 6.32 -14.96 1.57
C LEU A 33 7.38 -16.01 1.24
N LYS A 34 7.89 -16.77 2.23
CA LYS A 34 8.82 -17.88 1.99
C LYS A 34 8.19 -18.97 1.13
N GLU A 35 6.94 -19.34 1.41
CA GLU A 35 6.18 -20.28 0.60
C GLU A 35 6.16 -19.83 -0.86
N VAL A 36 5.78 -18.57 -1.12
CA VAL A 36 5.72 -18.03 -2.49
C VAL A 36 7.09 -17.98 -3.17
N ILE A 37 8.14 -17.55 -2.46
CA ILE A 37 9.50 -17.49 -3.00
C ILE A 37 9.98 -18.90 -3.38
N LYS A 38 9.71 -19.90 -2.53
CA LYS A 38 10.06 -21.31 -2.80
C LYS A 38 9.26 -21.89 -3.97
N GLU A 39 7.94 -21.64 -4.02
CA GLU A 39 7.05 -22.06 -5.12
C GLU A 39 7.55 -21.55 -6.48
N LEU A 40 8.00 -20.30 -6.55
CA LEU A 40 8.44 -19.65 -7.79
C LEU A 40 9.91 -19.95 -8.14
N GLY A 41 10.71 -20.37 -7.17
CA GLY A 41 12.15 -20.61 -7.27
C GLY A 41 12.95 -19.41 -6.77
N ALA A 42 13.60 -19.57 -5.61
CA ALA A 42 14.25 -18.48 -4.88
C ALA A 42 15.44 -17.84 -5.64
N ASP A 43 16.06 -18.59 -6.54
CA ASP A 43 17.15 -18.18 -7.43
C ASP A 43 16.72 -17.16 -8.49
N LYS A 44 15.41 -17.07 -8.78
CA LYS A 44 14.87 -16.13 -9.78
C LYS A 44 14.62 -14.72 -9.23
N PHE A 45 14.77 -14.54 -7.92
CA PHE A 45 14.46 -13.28 -7.25
C PHE A 45 15.74 -12.52 -6.92
N VAL A 46 15.75 -11.25 -7.31
CA VAL A 46 16.79 -10.28 -6.89
C VAL A 46 16.29 -9.34 -5.80
N GLY A 47 14.97 -9.18 -5.66
CA GLY A 47 14.40 -8.29 -4.67
C GLY A 47 12.93 -8.53 -4.34
N LEU A 48 12.52 -7.99 -3.19
CA LEU A 48 11.18 -7.99 -2.63
C LEU A 48 10.83 -6.56 -2.19
N CYS A 49 9.68 -6.06 -2.64
CA CYS A 49 9.15 -4.76 -2.24
C CYS A 49 7.88 -4.95 -1.41
N THR A 50 7.86 -4.48 -0.17
CA THR A 50 6.66 -4.45 0.69
C THR A 50 6.30 -3.02 1.05
N ASP A 51 5.19 -2.77 1.76
CA ASP A 51 5.00 -1.44 2.36
C ASP A 51 6.12 -1.12 3.38
N HIS A 52 6.21 0.14 3.79
CA HIS A 52 7.18 0.58 4.79
C HIS A 52 6.62 0.50 6.22
N ALA A 53 5.80 -0.49 6.53
CA ALA A 53 5.31 -0.70 7.88
C ALA A 53 6.41 -1.24 8.81
N ALA A 54 6.30 -0.96 10.12
CA ALA A 54 7.25 -1.45 11.12
C ALA A 54 7.32 -2.99 11.15
N VAL A 55 6.17 -3.67 10.94
CA VAL A 55 6.07 -5.13 10.86
C VAL A 55 6.93 -5.68 9.73
N MET A 56 6.94 -5.01 8.56
CA MET A 56 7.72 -5.48 7.40
C MET A 56 9.22 -5.46 7.65
N LYS A 57 9.73 -4.53 8.47
CA LYS A 57 11.16 -4.54 8.85
C LYS A 57 11.54 -5.83 9.59
N LYS A 58 10.64 -6.39 10.39
CA LYS A 58 10.85 -7.69 11.05
C LYS A 58 10.73 -8.85 10.06
N VAL A 59 9.74 -8.80 9.16
CA VAL A 59 9.61 -9.75 8.04
C VAL A 59 10.89 -9.83 7.21
N TRP A 60 11.49 -8.69 6.86
CA TRP A 60 12.73 -8.64 6.08
C TRP A 60 13.88 -9.36 6.78
N LYS A 61 14.04 -9.15 8.10
CA LYS A 61 15.05 -9.85 8.89
C LYS A 61 14.84 -11.36 8.86
N LEU A 62 13.60 -11.82 8.99
CA LEU A 62 13.25 -13.25 8.94
C LEU A 62 13.55 -13.84 7.55
N LEU A 63 13.24 -13.12 6.47
CA LEU A 63 13.52 -13.57 5.10
C LEU A 63 15.01 -13.61 4.78
N LYS A 64 15.80 -12.68 5.33
CA LYS A 64 17.25 -12.63 5.10
C LYS A 64 18.01 -13.83 5.68
N VAL A 65 17.44 -14.55 6.65
CA VAL A 65 18.01 -15.80 7.17
C VAL A 65 17.99 -16.88 6.09
N ASP A 66 16.88 -17.00 5.35
CA ASP A 66 16.70 -18.05 4.34
C ASP A 66 17.20 -17.62 2.94
N PHE A 67 17.09 -16.32 2.62
CA PHE A 67 17.37 -15.76 1.30
C PHE A 67 18.27 -14.52 1.37
N PRO A 68 19.54 -14.65 1.79
CA PRO A 68 20.42 -13.50 2.00
C PRO A 68 20.65 -12.64 0.74
N TRP A 69 20.55 -13.24 -0.45
CA TRP A 69 20.74 -12.55 -1.74
C TRP A 69 19.55 -11.66 -2.17
N ILE A 70 18.33 -11.95 -1.70
CA ILE A 70 17.14 -11.19 -2.08
C ILE A 70 17.14 -9.85 -1.36
N GLN A 71 17.22 -8.74 -2.09
CA GLN A 71 17.14 -7.40 -1.48
C GLN A 71 15.72 -7.09 -1.01
N THR A 72 15.56 -6.56 0.18
CA THR A 72 14.25 -6.20 0.73
C THR A 72 14.14 -4.70 0.85
N GLU A 73 13.16 -4.11 0.18
CA GLU A 73 12.95 -2.66 0.16
C GLU A 73 11.51 -2.32 0.55
N GLY A 74 11.33 -1.13 1.14
CA GLY A 74 10.02 -0.55 1.37
C GLY A 74 9.50 0.18 0.13
N CYS A 75 8.17 0.27 0.02
CA CYS A 75 7.50 0.92 -1.09
C CYS A 75 7.88 2.41 -1.17
N LYS A 76 8.53 2.79 -2.28
CA LYS A 76 8.91 4.18 -2.55
C LYS A 76 7.69 5.10 -2.70
N SER A 77 6.57 4.58 -3.22
CA SER A 77 5.32 5.34 -3.29
C SER A 77 4.77 5.67 -1.90
N HIS A 78 4.88 4.74 -0.96
CA HIS A 78 4.50 5.00 0.43
C HIS A 78 5.42 6.04 1.07
N ALA A 79 6.73 5.95 0.86
CA ALA A 79 7.68 6.96 1.31
C ALA A 79 7.37 8.35 0.73
N GLY A 80 7.02 8.44 -0.57
CA GLY A 80 6.57 9.68 -1.20
C GLY A 80 5.28 10.22 -0.58
N ASN A 81 4.32 9.37 -0.25
CA ASN A 81 3.09 9.78 0.44
C ASN A 81 3.40 10.35 1.83
N LEU A 82 4.30 9.74 2.59
CA LEU A 82 4.72 10.27 3.90
C LEU A 82 5.42 11.61 3.76
N LEU A 83 6.33 11.76 2.78
CA LEU A 83 6.97 13.05 2.51
C LEU A 83 5.96 14.16 2.21
N LEU A 84 4.94 13.85 1.41
CA LEU A 84 3.87 14.80 1.12
C LEU A 84 3.08 15.16 2.39
N ILE A 85 2.74 14.19 3.24
CA ILE A 85 2.10 14.43 4.53
C ILE A 85 2.96 15.36 5.39
N ASP A 86 4.28 15.13 5.46
CA ASP A 86 5.19 15.98 6.22
C ASP A 86 5.18 17.43 5.71
N ILE A 87 5.19 17.62 4.38
CA ILE A 87 5.07 18.95 3.76
C ILE A 87 3.75 19.62 4.14
N TYR A 88 2.62 18.93 4.03
CA TYR A 88 1.29 19.52 4.29
C TYR A 88 0.98 19.71 5.77
N THR A 89 1.73 19.04 6.65
CA THR A 89 1.59 19.19 8.11
C THR A 89 2.52 20.25 8.69
N ASP A 90 3.48 20.75 7.92
CA ASP A 90 4.31 21.90 8.29
C ASP A 90 3.43 23.10 8.71
N PRO A 91 3.78 23.82 9.80
CA PRO A 91 3.04 24.98 10.28
C PRO A 91 2.73 26.04 9.22
N LYS A 92 3.58 26.16 8.19
CA LYS A 92 3.40 27.07 7.06
C LYS A 92 2.19 26.70 6.18
N TYR A 93 1.90 25.41 6.01
CA TYR A 93 0.90 24.92 5.06
C TYR A 93 -0.35 24.32 5.72
N ILE A 94 -0.25 23.85 6.97
CA ILE A 94 -1.34 23.14 7.66
C ILE A 94 -2.65 23.95 7.74
N GLY A 95 -2.57 25.28 7.83
CA GLY A 95 -3.74 26.16 7.85
C GLY A 95 -4.53 26.10 6.53
N LEU A 96 -3.84 26.22 5.40
CA LEU A 96 -4.43 26.13 4.06
C LEU A 96 -5.04 24.74 3.83
N VAL A 97 -4.30 23.69 4.18
CA VAL A 97 -4.74 22.30 4.01
C VAL A 97 -6.01 22.03 4.82
N LYS A 98 -6.12 22.56 6.04
CA LYS A 98 -7.34 22.48 6.86
C LYS A 98 -8.53 23.18 6.19
N GLN A 99 -8.34 24.37 5.64
CA GLN A 99 -9.41 25.09 4.93
C GLN A 99 -9.89 24.33 3.69
N CYS A 100 -8.97 23.85 2.85
CA CYS A 100 -9.31 22.99 1.71
C CYS A 100 -10.06 21.73 2.15
N SER A 101 -9.63 21.10 3.24
CA SER A 101 -10.29 19.91 3.80
C SER A 101 -11.72 20.19 4.24
N LEU A 102 -12.01 21.37 4.80
CA LEU A 102 -13.38 21.77 5.16
C LEU A 102 -14.27 21.87 3.92
N ILE A 103 -13.78 22.50 2.84
CA ILE A 103 -14.52 22.61 1.58
C ILE A 103 -14.81 21.21 1.01
N VAL A 104 -13.78 20.36 0.92
CA VAL A 104 -13.95 18.98 0.42
C VAL A 104 -14.97 18.22 1.27
N ASN A 105 -14.91 18.33 2.60
CA ASN A 105 -15.87 17.66 3.47
C ASN A 105 -17.28 18.23 3.36
N PHE A 106 -17.45 19.53 3.13
CA PHE A 106 -18.76 20.14 2.89
C PHE A 106 -19.45 19.51 1.66
N PHE A 107 -18.73 19.31 0.56
CA PHE A 107 -19.28 18.65 -0.63
C PHE A 107 -19.43 17.13 -0.45
N ARG A 108 -18.51 16.47 0.27
CA ARG A 108 -18.51 15.01 0.43
C ARG A 108 -19.56 14.48 1.42
N THR A 109 -19.99 15.27 2.40
CA THR A 109 -20.84 14.78 3.51
C THR A 109 -22.33 14.78 3.22
N LYS A 110 -22.80 15.56 2.24
CA LYS A 110 -24.24 15.70 1.94
C LYS A 110 -24.56 15.04 0.59
N ARG A 111 -25.50 14.08 0.59
CA ARG A 111 -26.00 13.43 -0.63
C ARG A 111 -26.46 14.43 -1.69
N ALA A 112 -27.08 15.54 -1.29
CA ALA A 112 -27.50 16.60 -2.20
C ALA A 112 -26.33 17.26 -2.94
N HIS A 113 -25.19 17.47 -2.27
CA HIS A 113 -24.01 18.08 -2.89
C HIS A 113 -23.31 17.10 -3.84
N ILE A 114 -23.28 15.81 -3.48
CA ILE A 114 -22.79 14.75 -4.37
C ILE A 114 -23.66 14.68 -5.63
N ALA A 115 -24.99 14.66 -5.48
CA ALA A 115 -25.92 14.62 -6.60
C ALA A 115 -25.81 15.88 -7.49
N PHE A 116 -25.63 17.06 -6.89
CA PHE A 116 -25.37 18.30 -7.62
C PHE A 116 -24.06 18.21 -8.41
N MET A 117 -22.97 17.75 -7.79
CA MET A 117 -21.70 17.55 -8.47
C MET A 117 -21.79 16.52 -9.62
N GLU A 118 -22.56 15.45 -9.44
CA GLU A 118 -22.84 14.46 -10.50
C GLU A 118 -23.62 15.09 -11.66
N SER A 119 -24.64 15.92 -11.37
CA SER A 119 -25.42 16.61 -12.39
C SER A 119 -24.58 17.61 -13.21
N CYS A 120 -23.52 18.17 -12.61
CA CYS A 120 -22.57 19.05 -13.28
C CYS A 120 -21.40 18.30 -13.96
N GLY A 121 -21.35 16.97 -13.89
CA GLY A 121 -20.24 16.18 -14.43
C GLY A 121 -18.91 16.34 -13.67
N LEU A 122 -18.95 16.83 -12.43
CA LEU A 122 -17.78 17.15 -11.61
C LEU A 122 -17.39 16.02 -10.64
N SER A 123 -18.21 14.98 -10.52
CA SER A 123 -17.91 13.79 -9.70
C SER A 123 -17.38 12.66 -10.58
N LYS A 124 -16.26 12.04 -10.18
CA LYS A 124 -15.83 10.74 -10.73
C LYS A 124 -16.56 9.66 -9.95
N THR A 125 -17.61 9.10 -10.52
CA THR A 125 -18.18 7.85 -10.02
C THR A 125 -17.08 6.79 -10.04
N LYS A 126 -16.80 6.16 -8.90
CA LYS A 126 -16.11 4.86 -8.92
C LYS A 126 -16.97 3.94 -9.79
N PRO A 127 -16.44 3.23 -10.80
CA PRO A 127 -17.20 2.17 -11.43
C PRO A 127 -17.69 1.23 -10.33
N LYS A 128 -19.00 0.98 -10.30
CA LYS A 128 -19.57 -0.07 -9.46
C LYS A 128 -18.99 -1.39 -9.98
N ASN A 129 -18.15 -2.02 -9.18
CA ASN A 129 -17.85 -3.45 -9.33
C ASN A 129 -19.08 -4.24 -8.90
#